data_AF-A0A925YCZ1-F1
#
_entry.id   AF-A0A925YCZ1-F1
#
_cell.length_a   1.000
_cell.length_b   1.000
_cell.length_c   1.000
_cell.angle_alpha   90.00
_cell.angle_beta   90.00
_cell.angle_gamma   90.00
#
_symmetry.space_group_name_H-M   'P 1'
#
loop_
_entity.id
_entity.type
_entity.pdbx_description
1 polymer ?
#
loop_
_entity_poly.entity_id
_entity_poly.type
_entity_poly.pdbx_seq_one_letter_code
_entity_poly.pdbx_strand_id
1 'polypeptide(L)' 'MAATTKDGVGLPPAPDIVQIEVGLLQNFCVLLICPETHEAAVVDPAWEVDRLLREASRAGVRITQALITHG' A
#
# COMPACT_ATOMS: atom_id res chain seq x y z
N MET A 1 -3.88 -6.97 -20.12
CA MET A 1 -5.12 -7.58 -19.60
C MET A 1 -4.72 -8.56 -18.52
N ALA A 2 -4.64 -8.11 -17.26
CA ALA A 2 -4.41 -9.02 -16.14
C ALA A 2 -5.73 -9.77 -15.87
N ALA A 3 -5.66 -11.09 -15.85
CA ALA A 3 -6.80 -11.94 -15.56
C ALA A 3 -7.22 -11.71 -14.11
N THR A 4 -8.38 -11.11 -13.91
CA THR A 4 -9.06 -11.10 -12.61
C THR A 4 -9.47 -12.53 -12.31
N THR A 5 -8.63 -13.28 -11.60
CA THR A 5 -9.07 -14.49 -10.93
C THR A 5 -10.11 -14.05 -9.91
N LYS A 6 -11.39 -14.16 -10.28
CA LYS A 6 -12.47 -14.05 -9.31
C LYS A 6 -12.35 -15.25 -8.39
N ASP A 7 -11.86 -15.01 -7.19
CA ASP A 7 -11.97 -15.95 -6.09
C ASP A 7 -13.44 -16.41 -6.03
N GLY A 8 -13.71 -17.69 -5.82
CA GLY A 8 -15.05 -18.30 -5.92
C GLY A 8 -16.14 -17.73 -4.98
N VAL A 9 -15.80 -16.68 -4.22
CA VAL A 9 -16.64 -15.94 -3.27
C VAL A 9 -16.97 -14.50 -3.73
N GLY A 10 -16.49 -14.05 -4.90
CA GLY A 10 -16.86 -12.75 -5.48
C GLY A 10 -16.16 -11.53 -4.85
N LEU A 11 -14.98 -11.73 -4.24
CA LEU A 11 -14.15 -10.64 -3.72
C LEU A 11 -13.52 -9.81 -4.85
N PRO A 12 -13.20 -8.53 -4.60
CA PRO A 12 -12.39 -7.74 -5.52
C PRO A 12 -11.00 -8.37 -5.68
N PRO A 13 -10.25 -8.01 -6.75
CA PRO A 13 -8.88 -8.48 -6.91
C PRO A 13 -8.02 -8.17 -5.68
N ALA A 14 -7.09 -9.07 -5.36
CA ALA A 14 -6.14 -8.83 -4.28
C ALA A 14 -5.36 -7.52 -4.52
N PRO A 15 -5.08 -6.74 -3.46
CA PRO A 15 -4.28 -5.54 -3.58
C PRO A 15 -2.81 -5.89 -3.87
N ASP A 16 -2.12 -5.00 -4.59
CA ASP A 16 -0.66 -5.04 -4.65
C ASP A 16 -0.09 -4.52 -3.33
N ILE A 17 1.00 -5.13 -2.85
CA ILE A 17 1.59 -4.85 -1.55
C ILE A 17 3.04 -4.41 -1.74
N VAL A 18 3.37 -3.22 -1.26
CA VAL A 18 4.74 -2.73 -1.17
C VAL A 18 5.10 -2.49 0.29
N GLN A 19 5.98 -3.32 0.83
CA GLN A 19 6.48 -3.20 2.20
C GLN A 19 7.80 -2.46 2.23
N ILE A 20 7.89 -1.45 3.09
CA ILE A 20 9.02 -0.52 3.17
C ILE A 20 9.52 -0.53 4.61
N GLU A 21 10.73 -1.03 4.83
CA GLU A 21 11.41 -0.91 6.12
C GLU A 21 11.79 0.56 6.36
N VAL A 22 11.48 1.07 7.55
CA VAL A 22 11.69 2.46 7.96
C VAL A 22 12.28 2.55 9.38
N GLY A 23 13.00 3.64 9.62
CA GLY A 23 13.59 3.91 10.93
C GLY A 23 14.68 2.90 11.33
N LEU A 24 15.01 2.85 12.62
CA LEU A 24 16.15 2.06 13.13
C LEU A 24 15.76 0.74 13.79
N LEU A 25 14.47 0.45 13.92
CA LEU A 25 13.94 -0.66 14.72
C LEU A 25 13.15 -1.68 13.89
N GLN A 26 13.52 -1.86 12.61
CA GLN A 26 12.84 -2.80 11.71
C GLN A 26 11.33 -2.54 11.62
N ASN A 27 10.92 -1.27 11.67
CA ASN A 27 9.52 -0.89 11.48
C ASN A 27 9.18 -1.02 10.00
N PHE A 28 7.93 -1.36 9.69
CA PHE A 28 7.47 -1.44 8.32
C PHE A 28 6.27 -0.55 8.11
N CYS A 29 6.36 0.29 7.07
CA CYS A 29 5.19 0.89 6.46
C CYS A 29 4.80 0.05 5.24
N VAL A 30 3.50 -0.04 4.95
CA VAL A 30 3.00 -0.78 3.79
C VAL A 30 2.15 0.14 2.92
N LEU A 31 2.37 0.10 1.60
CA LEU A 31 1.40 0.61 0.64
C LEU A 31 0.51 -0.56 0.20
N LEU A 32 -0.78 -0.46 0.49
CA LEU A 32 -1.83 -1.35 -0.01
C LEU A 32 -2.48 -0.69 -1.21
N ILE A 33 -2.31 -1.27 -2.40
CA ILE A 33 -2.65 -0.64 -3.66
C ILE A 33 -3.84 -1.36 -4.30
N CYS A 34 -4.86 -0.61 -4.68
CA CYS A 34 -5.95 -1.13 -5.48
C CYS A 34 -5.51 -1.25 -6.96
N PRO A 35 -5.50 -2.46 -7.55
CA PRO A 35 -5.02 -2.65 -8.91
C PRO A 35 -5.96 -2.06 -9.98
N GLU A 36 -7.20 -1.76 -9.63
CA GLU A 36 -8.19 -1.20 -10.56
C GLU A 36 -8.15 0.33 -10.62
N THR A 37 -7.92 0.99 -9.48
CA THR A 37 -8.00 2.46 -9.37
C THR A 37 -6.63 3.14 -9.22
N HIS A 38 -5.59 2.37 -8.90
CA HIS A 38 -4.27 2.88 -8.49
C HIS A 38 -4.32 3.84 -7.30
N GLU A 39 -5.35 3.72 -6.46
CA GLU A 39 -5.35 4.35 -5.14
C GLU A 39 -4.65 3.46 -4.13
N ALA A 40 -4.04 4.08 -3.11
CA ALA A 40 -3.33 3.38 -2.08
C ALA A 40 -3.72 3.85 -0.67
N ALA A 41 -3.76 2.90 0.26
CA ALA A 41 -3.69 3.18 1.68
C ALA A 41 -2.23 3.00 2.15
N VAL A 42 -1.73 3.95 2.94
CA VAL A 42 -0.48 3.76 3.69
C VAL A 42 -0.79 3.23 5.08
N VAL A 43 -0.20 2.10 5.45
CA VAL A 43 -0.36 1.47 6.77
C VAL A 43 0.81 1.83 7.66
N ASP A 44 0.51 2.26 8.88
CA ASP A 44 1.45 2.69 9.93
C ASP A 44 2.54 3.67 9.43
N PRO A 45 2.17 4.79 8.76
CA PRO A 45 3.15 5.75 8.26
C PRO A 45 3.96 6.38 9.40
N ALA A 46 5.28 6.17 9.40
CA ALA A 46 6.19 6.75 10.39
C ALA A 46 7.61 6.97 9.84
N TRP A 47 8.41 7.78 10.57
CA TRP A 47 9.84 8.05 10.36
C TRP A 47 10.22 8.77 9.06
N GLU A 48 10.04 8.16 7.90
CA GLU A 48 10.61 8.58 6.61
C GLU A 48 9.52 9.00 5.59
N VAL A 49 8.63 9.92 5.97
CA VAL A 49 7.45 10.30 5.16
C VAL A 49 7.81 10.65 3.72
N ASP A 50 8.87 11.43 3.48
CA ASP A 50 9.29 11.80 2.13
C ASP A 50 9.69 10.58 1.28
N ARG A 51 10.27 9.55 1.89
CA ARG A 51 10.59 8.31 1.19
C ARG A 51 9.32 7.53 0.85
N LEU A 52 8.36 7.45 1.77
CA LEU A 52 7.06 6.81 1.52
C LEU A 52 6.34 7.49 0.34
N LEU A 53 6.34 8.82 0.30
CA LEU A 53 5.76 9.58 -0.82
C LEU A 53 6.50 9.31 -2.14
N ARG A 54 7.83 9.18 -2.11
CA ARG A 54 8.60 8.80 -3.30
C ARG A 54 8.29 7.38 -3.77
N GLU A 55 8.14 6.41 -2.86
CA GLU A 55 7.76 5.05 -3.24
C GLU A 55 6.35 5.00 -3.82
N ALA A 56 5.39 5.73 -3.27
CA ALA A 56 4.06 5.86 -3.86
C ALA A 56 4.11 6.49 -5.26
N SER A 57 4.91 7.54 -5.45
CA SER A 57 5.13 8.14 -6.77
C SER A 57 5.79 7.17 -7.74
N ARG A 58 6.74 6.33 -7.30
CA ARG A 58 7.40 5.31 -8.14
C ARG A 58 6.46 4.18 -8.52
N ALA A 59 5.57 3.78 -7.61
CA ALA A 59 4.52 2.81 -7.86
C ALA A 59 3.39 3.37 -8.75
N GLY A 60 3.38 4.69 -9.02
CA GLY A 60 2.36 5.32 -9.87
C GLY A 60 0.99 5.40 -9.20
N VAL A 61 0.94 5.45 -7.86
CA VAL A 61 -0.29 5.40 -7.09
C VAL A 61 -0.57 6.70 -6.35
N ARG A 62 -1.86 6.96 -6.09
CA ARG A 62 -2.31 8.09 -5.26
C ARG A 62 -2.66 7.59 -3.87
N ILE A 63 -1.95 8.05 -2.84
CA ILE A 63 -2.34 7.76 -1.45
C ILE A 63 -3.62 8.54 -1.12
N THR A 64 -4.67 7.85 -0.71
CA THR A 64 -5.96 8.44 -0.30
C THR A 64 -6.33 8.17 1.15
N GLN A 65 -5.65 7.22 1.79
CA GLN A 65 -5.94 6.79 3.14
C GLN A 65 -4.66 6.53 3.95
N ALA A 66 -4.75 6.74 5.25
CA ALA A 66 -3.75 6.31 6.23
C ALA A 66 -4.43 5.41 7.26
N LEU A 67 -3.89 4.22 7.46
CA LEU A 67 -4.41 3.24 8.41
C LEU A 67 -3.41 3.07 9.54
N ILE A 68 -3.90 3.16 10.77
CA ILE A 68 -3.09 2.96 11.98
C ILE A 68 -3.57 1.67 12.63
N THR A 69 -2.66 0.71 12.81
CA THR A 69 -3.01 -0.62 13.31
C THR A 69 -3.27 -0.63 14.80
N HIS A 70 -2.58 0.22 15.57
CA HIS A 70 -2.65 0.29 17.03
C HIS A 70 -2.35 1.70 17.56
N GLY A 71 -2.71 1.95 18.83
CA GLY A 71 -2.46 3.19 19.56
C GLY A 71 -2.61 3.01 21.06
#